data_AF-A0A9E2D9M0-F1
#
_entry.id   AF-A0A9E2D9M0-F1
#
_cell.length_a   1.000
_cell.length_b   1.000
_cell.length_c   1.000
_cell.angle_alpha   90.00
_cell.angle_beta   90.00
_cell.angle_gamma   90.00
#
_symmetry.space_group_name_H-M   'P 1'
#
loop_
_entity.id
_entity.type
_entity.pdbx_description
1 polymer ?
#
loop_
_entity_poly.entity_id
_entity_poly.type
_entity_poly.pdbx_seq_one_letter_code
_entity_poly.pdbx_strand_id
1 'polypeptide(L)'
;MKTITLFVILVCCSASLSAQQAATTSADLVGLAQSLYMSGDFKGSAFAYADAFKAKGGKATANKHYNAACSWALAGYPDSAFANLLFIANHMNYANFGHMKSDPDLVSLAADARWAPLLETVMANRKQSFPGLEMLTVNRHQLEVVISGRENAQNGKPVIVFENGRGTDLAYWLPIIREVSKEQVAFAYNRPRIGCSEDDNQVPTIDHIVEVLRQALRAKGLEPPYLFVGHSWGAAYIRCYASFYPDEVAGLIFVDPHDFVKKPGGGSLPYREIGLTQSQIDSLFASYDKSADEYMAQGPAFVVEEMKAQRAFSKTGYNLIARNPLPDVPVHFIMAGGYPAGASENEALYDHEKLFRINNNIMMKSWIALIDPLSYGKFFYCSHSGHMVQQDDPDIIIASIKLALSDYRKIVKEKPSGQ
;
A
#
# COMPACT_ATOMS: atom_id res chain seq x y z
N MET A 1 -87.58 -21.76 7.04
CA MET A 1 -86.15 -22.16 7.07
C MET A 1 -85.42 -21.36 6.01
N LYS A 2 -84.57 -20.41 6.41
CA LYS A 2 -83.75 -19.60 5.49
C LYS A 2 -82.40 -20.28 5.34
N THR A 3 -82.09 -20.80 4.16
CA THR A 3 -80.81 -21.44 3.83
C THR A 3 -79.80 -20.34 3.48
N ILE A 4 -78.74 -20.21 4.26
CA ILE A 4 -77.63 -19.28 4.04
C ILE A 4 -76.67 -19.94 3.05
N THR A 5 -76.53 -19.37 1.86
CA THR A 5 -75.50 -19.77 0.89
C THR A 5 -74.28 -18.84 1.07
N LEU A 6 -73.18 -19.42 1.55
CA LEU A 6 -71.91 -18.73 1.79
C LEU A 6 -71.17 -18.54 0.44
N PHE A 7 -71.00 -17.30 0.00
CA PHE A 7 -70.11 -16.96 -1.12
C PHE A 7 -68.68 -16.82 -0.59
N VAL A 8 -67.80 -17.75 -0.97
CA VAL A 8 -66.35 -17.63 -0.74
C VAL A 8 -65.77 -16.79 -1.87
N ILE A 9 -65.33 -15.58 -1.55
CA ILE A 9 -64.57 -14.72 -2.47
C ILE A 9 -63.12 -15.22 -2.48
N LEU A 10 -62.71 -15.81 -3.59
CA LEU A 10 -61.32 -16.18 -3.85
C LEU A 10 -60.54 -14.91 -4.26
N VAL A 11 -59.83 -14.31 -3.31
CA VAL A 11 -58.90 -13.20 -3.61
C VAL A 11 -57.62 -13.79 -4.19
N CYS A 12 -57.51 -13.77 -5.52
CA CYS A 12 -56.26 -14.04 -6.22
C CYS A 12 -55.30 -12.86 -6.04
N CYS A 13 -54.48 -12.90 -4.98
CA CYS A 13 -53.28 -12.06 -4.89
C CYS A 13 -52.25 -12.53 -5.92
N SER A 14 -52.23 -11.91 -7.11
CA SER A 14 -51.10 -12.00 -8.02
C SER A 14 -49.98 -11.11 -7.50
N ALA A 15 -49.13 -11.66 -6.61
CA ALA A 15 -47.85 -11.06 -6.31
C ALA A 15 -46.94 -11.24 -7.54
N SER A 16 -46.79 -10.19 -8.34
CA SER A 16 -45.73 -10.11 -9.34
C SER A 16 -44.39 -10.07 -8.60
N LEU A 17 -43.74 -11.23 -8.47
CA LEU A 17 -42.35 -11.37 -8.08
C LEU A 17 -41.50 -10.80 -9.24
N SER A 18 -41.27 -9.49 -9.26
CA SER A 18 -40.12 -8.95 -9.95
C SER A 18 -38.90 -9.31 -9.12
N ALA A 19 -38.24 -10.42 -9.44
CA ALA A 19 -36.87 -10.66 -9.01
C ALA A 19 -36.03 -9.51 -9.58
N GLN A 20 -35.77 -8.50 -8.74
CA GLN A 20 -34.88 -7.42 -9.11
C GLN A 20 -33.47 -8.01 -9.08
N GLN A 21 -33.01 -8.49 -10.25
CA GLN A 21 -31.63 -8.90 -10.46
C GLN A 21 -30.77 -7.70 -10.06
N ALA A 22 -30.04 -7.80 -8.94
CA ALA A 22 -29.21 -6.72 -8.47
C ALA A 22 -28.27 -6.34 -9.61
N ALA A 23 -28.35 -5.08 -10.06
CA ALA A 23 -27.53 -4.62 -11.18
C ALA A 23 -26.05 -4.80 -10.78
N THR A 24 -25.29 -5.55 -11.58
CA THR A 24 -23.87 -5.79 -11.33
C THR A 24 -23.16 -4.45 -11.20
N THR A 25 -22.53 -4.21 -10.04
CA THR A 25 -21.87 -2.94 -9.77
C THR A 25 -20.48 -2.92 -10.40
N SER A 26 -19.90 -1.71 -10.57
CA SER A 26 -18.50 -1.60 -11.00
C SER A 26 -17.53 -2.29 -10.03
N ALA A 27 -17.85 -2.34 -8.73
CA ALA A 27 -17.04 -3.02 -7.72
C ALA A 27 -17.05 -4.54 -7.91
N ASP A 28 -18.22 -5.12 -8.18
CA ASP A 28 -18.36 -6.56 -8.44
C ASP A 28 -17.56 -6.99 -9.68
N LEU A 29 -17.60 -6.18 -10.74
CA LEU A 29 -16.87 -6.45 -11.98
C LEU A 29 -15.35 -6.31 -11.80
N VAL A 30 -14.88 -5.36 -10.98
CA VAL A 30 -13.45 -5.28 -10.63
C VAL A 30 -13.02 -6.49 -9.81
N GLY A 31 -13.86 -6.94 -8.86
CA GLY A 31 -13.59 -8.15 -8.09
C GLY A 31 -13.51 -9.40 -8.97
N LEU A 32 -14.44 -9.54 -9.92
CA LEU A 32 -14.41 -10.59 -10.93
C LEU A 32 -13.13 -10.51 -11.79
N ALA A 33 -12.75 -9.31 -12.25
CA ALA A 33 -11.56 -9.11 -13.05
C ALA A 33 -10.29 -9.58 -12.31
N GLN A 34 -10.19 -9.29 -11.02
CA GLN A 34 -9.08 -9.73 -10.19
C GLN A 34 -9.08 -11.25 -9.98
N SER A 35 -10.24 -11.86 -9.76
CA SER A 35 -10.34 -13.32 -9.63
C SER A 35 -9.92 -14.05 -10.90
N LEU A 36 -10.39 -13.58 -12.07
CA LEU A 36 -10.01 -14.11 -13.38
C LEU A 36 -8.52 -13.91 -13.68
N TYR A 37 -7.96 -12.77 -13.25
CA TYR A 37 -6.53 -12.52 -13.36
C TYR A 37 -5.72 -13.58 -12.59
N MET A 38 -6.14 -13.87 -11.36
CA MET A 38 -5.45 -14.80 -10.49
C MET A 38 -5.59 -16.27 -10.89
N SER A 39 -6.65 -16.61 -11.62
CA SER A 39 -6.80 -17.94 -12.23
C SER A 39 -6.08 -18.09 -13.57
N GLY A 40 -5.44 -17.02 -14.07
CA GLY A 40 -4.76 -17.00 -15.36
C GLY A 40 -5.68 -16.77 -16.57
N ASP A 41 -6.98 -16.52 -16.36
CA ASP A 41 -7.88 -16.07 -17.41
C ASP A 41 -7.73 -14.55 -17.64
N PHE A 42 -6.59 -14.17 -18.21
CA PHE A 42 -6.25 -12.77 -18.47
C PHE A 42 -7.22 -12.11 -19.45
N LYS A 43 -7.75 -12.87 -20.41
CA LYS A 43 -8.73 -12.35 -21.38
C LYS A 43 -10.05 -12.05 -20.69
N GLY A 44 -10.57 -12.98 -19.88
CA GLY A 44 -11.76 -12.75 -19.07
C GLY A 44 -11.58 -11.58 -18.11
N SER A 45 -10.43 -11.50 -17.44
CA SER A 45 -10.05 -10.38 -16.57
C SER A 45 -10.14 -9.03 -17.31
N ALA A 46 -9.57 -8.96 -18.51
CA ALA A 46 -9.54 -7.73 -19.28
C ALA A 46 -10.95 -7.27 -19.72
N PHE A 47 -11.83 -8.22 -20.09
CA PHE A 47 -13.23 -7.91 -20.40
C PHE A 47 -14.01 -7.47 -19.15
N ALA A 48 -13.80 -8.12 -18.01
CA ALA A 48 -14.44 -7.71 -16.76
C ALA A 48 -14.06 -6.27 -16.37
N TYR A 49 -12.79 -5.86 -16.56
CA TYR A 49 -12.41 -4.45 -16.42
C TYR A 49 -13.11 -3.53 -17.43
N ALA A 50 -13.19 -3.92 -18.70
CA ALA A 50 -13.86 -3.14 -19.73
C ALA A 50 -15.36 -2.92 -19.43
N ASP A 51 -16.02 -3.93 -18.86
CA ASP A 51 -17.41 -3.82 -18.42
C ASP A 51 -17.53 -3.01 -17.12
N ALA A 52 -16.56 -3.12 -16.20
CA ALA A 52 -16.50 -2.32 -14.99
C ALA A 52 -16.43 -0.80 -15.29
N PHE A 53 -15.78 -0.41 -16.39
CA PHE A 53 -15.71 1.00 -16.84
C PHE A 53 -17.04 1.51 -17.41
N LYS A 54 -17.92 0.63 -17.90
CA LYS A 54 -19.24 0.99 -18.43
C LYS A 54 -20.34 0.96 -17.38
N ALA A 55 -20.12 0.24 -16.28
CA ALA A 55 -21.10 0.04 -15.22
C ALA A 55 -21.44 1.34 -14.47
N LYS A 56 -22.69 1.42 -13.97
CA LYS A 56 -23.20 2.58 -13.23
C LYS A 56 -22.35 2.83 -11.98
N GLY A 57 -21.89 4.07 -11.80
CA GLY A 57 -21.02 4.46 -10.69
C GLY A 57 -19.54 4.09 -10.87
N GLY A 58 -19.14 3.58 -12.04
CA GLY A 58 -17.76 3.23 -12.35
C GLY A 58 -16.86 4.47 -12.45
N LYS A 59 -16.14 4.80 -11.37
CA LYS A 59 -14.99 5.70 -11.45
C LYS A 59 -13.78 4.91 -11.93
N ALA A 60 -13.39 5.11 -13.18
CA ALA A 60 -12.16 4.56 -13.73
C ALA A 60 -10.97 5.33 -13.12
N THR A 61 -10.13 4.61 -12.38
CA THR A 61 -8.89 5.16 -11.81
C THR A 61 -7.71 4.75 -12.69
N ALA A 62 -6.59 5.46 -12.56
CA ALA A 62 -5.39 5.11 -13.31
C ALA A 62 -4.94 3.67 -13.01
N ASN A 63 -5.05 3.22 -11.75
CA ASN A 63 -4.76 1.82 -11.39
C ASN A 63 -5.69 0.82 -12.07
N LYS A 64 -6.99 1.08 -12.17
CA LYS A 64 -7.91 0.14 -12.84
C LYS A 64 -7.59 0.03 -14.34
N HIS A 65 -7.29 1.15 -15.00
CA HIS A 65 -6.83 1.13 -16.39
C HIS A 65 -5.48 0.41 -16.54
N TYR A 66 -4.55 0.65 -15.62
CA TYR A 66 -3.25 -0.01 -15.62
C TYR A 66 -3.41 -1.53 -15.48
N ASN A 67 -4.19 -2.00 -14.50
CA ASN A 67 -4.47 -3.43 -14.34
C ASN A 67 -5.17 -4.03 -15.57
N ALA A 68 -6.11 -3.31 -16.17
CA ALA A 68 -6.74 -3.73 -17.42
C ALA A 68 -5.71 -3.86 -18.56
N ALA A 69 -4.73 -2.95 -18.61
CA ALA A 69 -3.64 -3.05 -19.57
C ALA A 69 -2.77 -4.29 -19.36
N CYS A 70 -2.42 -4.62 -18.11
CA CYS A 70 -1.70 -5.85 -17.77
C CYS A 70 -2.48 -7.09 -18.23
N SER A 71 -3.78 -7.17 -17.92
CA SER A 71 -4.65 -8.26 -18.38
C SER A 71 -4.67 -8.38 -19.92
N TRP A 72 -4.77 -7.25 -20.65
CA TRP A 72 -4.72 -7.25 -22.12
C TRP A 72 -3.36 -7.69 -22.68
N ALA A 73 -2.26 -7.24 -22.07
CA ALA A 73 -0.91 -7.56 -22.50
C ALA A 73 -0.61 -9.06 -22.32
N LEU A 74 -0.97 -9.64 -21.16
CA LEU A 74 -0.86 -11.08 -20.90
C LEU A 74 -1.79 -11.92 -21.78
N ALA A 75 -2.97 -11.39 -22.14
CA ALA A 75 -3.88 -12.04 -23.07
C ALA A 75 -3.44 -11.96 -24.55
N GLY A 76 -2.34 -11.26 -24.86
CA GLY A 76 -1.82 -11.12 -26.22
C GLY A 76 -2.52 -10.06 -27.09
N TYR A 77 -3.12 -9.04 -26.48
CA TYR A 77 -3.81 -7.95 -27.18
C TYR A 77 -3.11 -6.60 -26.95
N PRO A 78 -1.98 -6.32 -27.65
CA PRO A 78 -1.17 -5.13 -27.40
C PRO A 78 -1.93 -3.83 -27.66
N ASP A 79 -2.83 -3.79 -28.65
CA ASP A 79 -3.59 -2.57 -28.96
C ASP A 79 -4.52 -2.14 -27.81
N SER A 80 -5.23 -3.11 -27.20
CA SER A 80 -6.08 -2.86 -26.03
C SER A 80 -5.26 -2.49 -24.79
N ALA A 81 -4.08 -3.08 -24.63
CA ALA A 81 -3.16 -2.73 -23.56
C ALA A 81 -2.68 -1.28 -23.72
N PHE A 82 -2.16 -0.91 -24.90
CA PHE A 82 -1.72 0.45 -25.21
C PHE A 82 -2.85 1.47 -25.11
N ALA A 83 -4.08 1.13 -25.51
CA ALA A 83 -5.22 2.04 -25.36
C ALA A 83 -5.41 2.47 -23.89
N ASN A 84 -5.28 1.53 -22.94
CA ASN A 84 -5.37 1.83 -21.52
C ASN A 84 -4.14 2.58 -20.99
N LEU A 85 -2.93 2.16 -21.37
CA LEU A 85 -1.68 2.81 -20.91
C LEU A 85 -1.54 4.24 -21.43
N LEU A 86 -1.83 4.47 -22.70
CA LEU A 86 -1.83 5.81 -23.29
C LEU A 86 -2.95 6.68 -22.72
N PHE A 87 -4.11 6.09 -22.36
CA PHE A 87 -5.17 6.83 -21.70
C PHE A 87 -4.71 7.39 -20.36
N ILE A 88 -4.13 6.55 -19.49
CA ILE A 88 -3.66 7.01 -18.17
C ILE A 88 -2.47 7.96 -18.26
N ALA A 89 -1.57 7.75 -19.23
CA ALA A 89 -0.44 8.64 -19.45
C ALA A 89 -0.92 10.02 -19.92
N ASN A 90 -1.77 10.09 -20.95
CA ASN A 90 -2.14 11.36 -21.57
C ASN A 90 -3.26 12.13 -20.85
N HIS A 91 -4.15 11.43 -20.13
CA HIS A 91 -5.37 12.05 -19.57
C HIS A 91 -5.43 12.01 -18.05
N MET A 92 -4.64 11.15 -17.41
CA MET A 92 -4.63 11.00 -15.94
C MET A 92 -3.29 11.36 -15.30
N ASN A 93 -2.34 11.86 -16.10
CA ASN A 93 -0.98 12.21 -15.67
C ASN A 93 -0.29 11.08 -14.90
N TYR A 94 -0.48 9.83 -15.35
CA TYR A 94 0.17 8.68 -14.72
C TYR A 94 1.70 8.86 -14.74
N ALA A 95 2.33 8.71 -13.57
CA ALA A 95 3.71 9.11 -13.31
C ALA A 95 4.59 7.99 -12.72
N ASN A 96 4.04 6.79 -12.50
CA ASN A 96 4.78 5.66 -11.92
C ASN A 96 5.59 4.92 -13.00
N PHE A 97 6.64 5.59 -13.48
CA PHE A 97 7.54 5.12 -14.53
C PHE A 97 8.23 3.81 -14.17
N GLY A 98 8.73 3.69 -12.93
CA GLY A 98 9.46 2.51 -12.48
C GLY A 98 8.61 1.25 -12.53
N HIS A 99 7.37 1.34 -12.02
CA HIS A 99 6.41 0.24 -12.09
C HIS A 99 6.16 -0.17 -13.54
N MET A 100 5.77 0.76 -14.42
CA MET A 100 5.50 0.46 -15.84
C MET A 100 6.68 -0.18 -16.56
N LYS A 101 7.90 0.35 -16.33
CA LYS A 101 9.10 -0.13 -17.01
C LYS A 101 9.49 -1.55 -16.61
N SER A 102 9.20 -1.94 -15.37
CA SER A 102 9.67 -3.20 -14.78
C SER A 102 8.56 -4.23 -14.57
N ASP A 103 7.34 -3.92 -15.02
CA ASP A 103 6.19 -4.77 -14.89
C ASP A 103 6.32 -6.03 -15.77
N PRO A 104 6.32 -7.24 -15.18
CA PRO A 104 6.42 -8.47 -15.95
C PRO A 104 5.22 -8.67 -16.90
N ASP A 105 4.06 -8.14 -16.55
CA ASP A 105 2.82 -8.29 -17.32
C ASP A 105 2.87 -7.50 -18.62
N LEU A 106 3.74 -6.48 -18.68
CA LEU A 106 3.93 -5.58 -19.83
C LEU A 106 5.16 -5.94 -20.66
N VAL A 107 5.94 -6.97 -20.30
CA VAL A 107 7.16 -7.36 -21.02
C VAL A 107 6.89 -7.64 -22.51
N SER A 108 5.73 -8.20 -22.83
CA SER A 108 5.32 -8.46 -24.22
C SER A 108 5.19 -7.19 -25.07
N LEU A 109 5.02 -6.03 -24.44
CA LEU A 109 4.87 -4.73 -25.10
C LEU A 109 6.22 -4.05 -25.34
N ALA A 110 7.30 -4.47 -24.69
CA ALA A 110 8.57 -3.75 -24.68
C ALA A 110 9.22 -3.56 -26.07
N ALA A 111 8.93 -4.47 -27.01
CA ALA A 111 9.41 -4.42 -28.39
C ALA A 111 8.50 -3.63 -29.35
N ASP A 112 7.30 -3.22 -28.91
CA ASP A 112 6.36 -2.45 -29.73
C ASP A 112 6.85 -1.00 -29.87
N ALA A 113 6.72 -0.42 -31.07
CA ALA A 113 7.16 0.94 -31.36
C ALA A 113 6.49 2.02 -30.49
N ARG A 114 5.31 1.74 -29.92
CA ARG A 114 4.58 2.63 -29.01
C ARG A 114 5.14 2.65 -27.59
N TRP A 115 5.95 1.67 -27.20
CA TRP A 115 6.46 1.52 -25.85
C TRP A 115 7.38 2.66 -25.42
N ALA A 116 8.40 2.97 -26.22
CA ALA A 116 9.34 4.03 -25.90
C ALA A 116 8.67 5.42 -25.77
N PRO A 117 7.79 5.87 -26.71
CA PRO A 117 7.05 7.12 -26.56
C PRO A 117 6.12 7.16 -25.34
N LEU A 118 5.48 6.03 -25.00
CA LEU A 118 4.68 5.91 -23.78
C LEU A 118 5.55 6.14 -22.53
N LEU A 119 6.70 5.48 -22.44
CA LEU A 119 7.64 5.65 -21.33
C LEU A 119 8.17 7.08 -21.23
N GLU A 120 8.45 7.74 -22.35
CA GLU A 120 8.83 9.16 -22.39
C GLU A 120 7.72 10.05 -21.84
N THR A 121 6.46 9.79 -22.22
CA THR A 121 5.29 10.52 -21.72
C THR A 121 5.14 10.34 -20.21
N VAL A 122 5.23 9.11 -19.71
CA VAL A 122 5.13 8.82 -18.27
C VAL A 122 6.30 9.45 -17.50
N MET A 123 7.49 9.49 -18.07
CA MET A 123 8.64 10.19 -17.48
C MET A 123 8.43 11.72 -17.46
N ALA A 124 7.85 12.30 -18.51
CA ALA A 124 7.51 13.71 -18.54
C ALA A 124 6.45 14.05 -17.47
N ASN A 125 5.39 13.24 -17.37
CA ASN A 125 4.39 13.35 -16.32
C ASN A 125 5.01 13.26 -14.93
N ARG A 126 5.97 12.36 -14.73
CA ARG A 126 6.72 12.21 -13.47
C ARG A 126 7.47 13.48 -13.13
N LYS A 127 8.29 14.01 -14.04
CA LYS A 127 9.05 15.26 -13.81
C LYS A 127 8.11 16.45 -13.52
N GLN A 128 6.99 16.55 -14.25
CA GLN A 128 6.00 17.59 -14.00
C GLN A 128 5.30 17.41 -12.65
N SER A 129 5.04 16.16 -12.25
CA SER A 129 4.30 15.84 -11.04
C SER A 129 5.09 16.10 -9.77
N PHE A 130 6.41 15.95 -9.81
CA PHE A 130 7.34 16.15 -8.70
C PHE A 130 8.29 17.34 -8.97
N PRO A 131 7.85 18.60 -8.76
CA PRO A 131 8.77 19.71 -8.64
C PRO A 131 9.81 19.40 -7.55
N GLY A 132 11.10 19.44 -7.89
CA GLY A 132 12.18 19.05 -6.97
C GLY A 132 12.60 17.57 -7.05
N LEU A 133 12.13 16.81 -8.05
CA LEU A 133 12.67 15.49 -8.37
C LEU A 133 14.10 15.62 -8.90
N GLU A 134 15.02 14.87 -8.31
CA GLU A 134 16.43 14.87 -8.71
C GLU A 134 17.08 13.50 -8.46
N MET A 135 18.22 13.27 -9.11
CA MET A 135 19.08 12.13 -8.83
C MET A 135 20.17 12.55 -7.85
N LEU A 136 20.26 11.88 -6.71
CA LEU A 136 21.26 12.09 -5.67
C LEU A 136 22.26 10.94 -5.67
N THR A 137 23.56 11.26 -5.67
CA THR A 137 24.60 10.24 -5.47
C THR A 137 24.73 9.89 -3.99
N VAL A 138 24.50 8.63 -3.63
CA VAL A 138 24.77 8.04 -2.31
C VAL A 138 25.63 6.80 -2.51
N ASN A 139 26.78 6.70 -1.84
CA ASN A 139 27.71 5.56 -1.98
C ASN A 139 28.11 5.22 -3.44
N ARG A 140 28.24 6.24 -4.30
CA ARG A 140 28.52 6.10 -5.75
C ARG A 140 27.37 5.53 -6.60
N HIS A 141 26.16 5.44 -6.03
CA HIS A 141 24.95 5.03 -6.73
C HIS A 141 23.93 6.17 -6.78
N GLN A 142 23.16 6.25 -7.85
CA GLN A 142 22.15 7.28 -8.03
C GLN A 142 20.82 6.87 -7.39
N LEU A 143 20.31 7.68 -6.48
CA LEU A 143 18.98 7.56 -5.89
C LEU A 143 18.06 8.65 -6.44
N GLU A 144 16.87 8.26 -6.88
CA GLU A 144 15.81 9.20 -7.20
C GLU A 144 15.19 9.71 -5.91
N VAL A 145 15.27 11.04 -5.70
CA VAL A 145 14.74 11.72 -4.51
C VAL A 145 13.83 12.87 -4.93
N VAL A 146 12.88 13.21 -4.07
CA VAL A 146 12.10 14.45 -4.19
C VAL A 146 12.20 15.24 -2.89
N ILE A 147 12.41 16.54 -3.03
CA ILE A 147 12.45 17.46 -1.90
C ILE A 147 11.53 18.63 -2.22
N SER A 148 10.47 18.76 -1.44
CA SER A 148 9.46 19.81 -1.61
C SER A 148 9.37 20.68 -0.36
N GLY A 149 9.07 21.96 -0.54
CA GLY A 149 8.93 22.91 0.56
C GLY A 149 10.26 23.31 1.23
N ARG A 150 11.38 23.36 0.48
CA ARG A 150 12.70 23.74 1.05
C ARG A 150 12.69 25.12 1.69
N GLU A 151 11.87 26.03 1.19
CA GLU A 151 11.62 27.35 1.75
C GLU A 151 11.05 27.31 3.19
N ASN A 152 10.47 26.18 3.59
CA ASN A 152 9.94 25.97 4.94
C ASN A 152 10.97 25.43 5.94
N ALA A 153 12.22 25.21 5.52
CA ALA A 153 13.30 24.70 6.36
C ALA A 153 13.63 25.67 7.50
N GLN A 154 13.59 25.16 8.72
CA GLN A 154 13.90 25.91 9.94
C GLN A 154 14.58 24.98 10.95
N ASN A 155 15.54 25.50 11.72
CA ASN A 155 16.22 24.70 12.73
C ASN A 155 15.23 24.15 13.77
N GLY A 156 15.35 22.87 14.10
CA GLY A 156 14.47 22.16 15.05
C GLY A 156 13.04 21.89 14.55
N LYS A 157 12.69 22.31 13.34
CA LYS A 157 11.40 21.98 12.72
C LYS A 157 11.52 20.63 12.00
N PRO A 158 10.64 19.65 12.26
CA PRO A 158 10.81 18.33 11.68
C PRO A 158 10.75 18.30 10.15
N VAL A 159 11.63 17.52 9.52
CA VAL A 159 11.49 17.15 8.12
C VAL A 159 10.55 15.94 8.04
N ILE A 160 9.55 15.99 7.16
CA ILE A 160 8.65 14.85 6.91
C ILE A 160 9.36 13.92 5.94
N VAL A 161 9.55 12.66 6.33
CA VAL A 161 10.27 11.65 5.55
C VAL A 161 9.33 10.51 5.19
N PHE A 162 9.14 10.28 3.90
CA PHE A 162 8.26 9.23 3.39
C PHE A 162 9.04 7.97 3.00
N GLU A 163 8.55 6.82 3.46
CA GLU A 163 9.08 5.48 3.14
C GLU A 163 8.04 4.64 2.40
N ASN A 164 8.39 4.21 1.20
CA ASN A 164 7.46 3.50 0.30
C ASN A 164 7.22 2.06 0.77
N GLY A 165 6.08 1.49 0.39
CA GLY A 165 5.84 0.06 0.51
C GLY A 165 6.75 -0.80 -0.38
N ARG A 166 6.67 -2.12 -0.21
CA ARG A 166 7.47 -3.09 -0.98
C ARG A 166 7.15 -2.98 -2.47
N GLY A 167 8.16 -2.85 -3.31
CA GLY A 167 8.05 -2.74 -4.77
C GLY A 167 7.34 -1.47 -5.25
N THR A 168 7.00 -0.54 -4.37
CA THR A 168 6.30 0.71 -4.73
C THR A 168 7.28 1.87 -4.77
N ASP A 169 6.98 2.86 -5.60
CA ASP A 169 7.81 4.05 -5.75
C ASP A 169 7.25 5.24 -4.96
N LEU A 170 8.01 6.34 -4.92
CA LEU A 170 7.65 7.57 -4.23
C LEU A 170 6.37 8.23 -4.79
N ALA A 171 5.86 7.78 -5.95
CA ALA A 171 4.76 8.47 -6.59
C ALA A 171 3.41 8.29 -5.88
N TYR A 172 3.30 7.23 -5.09
CA TYR A 172 2.15 6.99 -4.21
C TYR A 172 1.98 8.07 -3.13
N TRP A 173 3.05 8.79 -2.77
CA TRP A 173 3.00 9.86 -1.77
C TRP A 173 2.65 11.22 -2.33
N LEU A 174 2.58 11.38 -3.66
CA LEU A 174 2.47 12.67 -4.31
C LEU A 174 1.32 13.57 -3.81
N PRO A 175 0.08 13.08 -3.65
CA PRO A 175 -1.00 13.92 -3.15
C PRO A 175 -0.71 14.46 -1.75
N ILE A 176 -0.10 13.64 -0.89
CA ILE A 176 0.27 13.99 0.48
C ILE A 176 1.44 14.99 0.48
N ILE A 177 2.51 14.72 -0.27
CA ILE A 177 3.68 15.60 -0.38
C ILE A 177 3.26 17.00 -0.82
N ARG A 178 2.41 17.12 -1.84
CA ARG A 178 1.91 18.42 -2.34
C ARG A 178 1.19 19.23 -1.28
N GLU A 179 0.45 18.58 -0.40
CA GLU A 179 -0.29 19.27 0.65
C GLU A 179 0.61 19.64 1.83
N VAL A 180 1.41 18.70 2.35
CA VAL A 180 2.21 18.95 3.55
C VAL A 180 3.40 19.87 3.30
N SER A 181 3.93 19.88 2.07
CA SER A 181 5.08 20.71 1.72
C SER A 181 4.77 22.21 1.63
N LYS A 182 3.49 22.60 1.71
CA LYS A 182 3.09 24.01 1.85
C LYS A 182 3.60 24.64 3.14
N GLU A 183 3.81 23.84 4.19
CA GLU A 183 4.21 24.34 5.52
C GLU A 183 5.45 23.64 6.08
N GLN A 184 5.90 22.54 5.49
CA GLN A 184 6.99 21.70 5.99
C GLN A 184 7.95 21.32 4.87
N VAL A 185 9.17 20.92 5.23
CA VAL A 185 10.05 20.24 4.27
C VAL A 185 9.60 18.79 4.18
N ALA A 186 9.35 18.31 2.97
CA ALA A 186 9.03 16.92 2.69
C ALA A 186 10.14 16.28 1.86
N PHE A 187 10.59 15.11 2.30
CA PHE A 187 11.56 14.27 1.61
C PHE A 187 10.93 12.90 1.31
N ALA A 188 11.01 12.47 0.06
CA ALA A 188 10.76 11.08 -0.31
C ALA A 188 11.85 10.62 -1.27
N TYR A 189 12.06 9.31 -1.35
CA TYR A 189 13.05 8.73 -2.23
C TYR A 189 12.61 7.35 -2.70
N ASN A 190 13.26 6.86 -3.74
CA ASN A 190 13.19 5.47 -4.11
C ASN A 190 14.43 4.75 -3.58
N ARG A 191 14.20 3.65 -2.85
CA ARG A 191 15.25 2.72 -2.44
C ARG A 191 16.03 2.23 -3.67
N PRO A 192 17.27 1.74 -3.49
CA PRO A 192 18.01 1.09 -4.57
C PRO A 192 17.13 0.07 -5.33
N ARG A 193 17.21 0.06 -6.67
CA ARG A 193 16.40 -0.74 -7.61
C ARG A 193 14.94 -0.32 -7.80
N ILE A 194 14.41 0.62 -7.03
CA ILE A 194 13.03 1.10 -7.15
C ILE A 194 12.98 2.35 -8.04
N GLY A 195 11.95 2.49 -8.86
CA GLY A 195 11.74 3.73 -9.62
C GLY A 195 12.87 3.99 -10.62
N CYS A 196 13.46 5.17 -10.55
CA CYS A 196 14.66 5.52 -11.32
C CYS A 196 15.97 5.39 -10.51
N SER A 197 15.93 4.86 -9.28
CA SER A 197 17.14 4.62 -8.49
C SER A 197 17.93 3.44 -9.07
N GLU A 198 19.26 3.59 -9.06
CA GLU A 198 20.18 2.54 -9.47
C GLU A 198 20.15 1.33 -8.54
N ASP A 199 20.56 0.19 -9.09
CA ASP A 199 20.91 -0.98 -8.32
C ASP A 199 22.29 -0.77 -7.66
N ASP A 200 22.34 -0.84 -6.33
CA ASP A 200 23.56 -0.68 -5.54
C ASP A 200 24.31 -2.01 -5.28
N ASN A 201 23.85 -3.10 -5.90
CA ASN A 201 24.33 -4.47 -5.76
C ASN A 201 24.33 -5.01 -4.32
N GLN A 202 23.58 -4.40 -3.40
CA GLN A 202 23.40 -4.87 -2.03
C GLN A 202 22.01 -5.43 -1.75
N VAL A 203 21.93 -6.43 -0.87
CA VAL A 203 20.63 -6.96 -0.39
C VAL A 203 19.92 -5.86 0.42
N PRO A 204 18.61 -5.61 0.20
CA PRO A 204 17.87 -4.54 0.87
C PRO A 204 17.48 -4.89 2.32
N THR A 205 18.47 -5.27 3.13
CA THR A 205 18.29 -5.52 4.56
C THR A 205 17.84 -4.24 5.28
N ILE A 206 17.23 -4.39 6.46
CA ILE A 206 16.82 -3.24 7.28
C ILE A 206 17.99 -2.28 7.53
N ASP A 207 19.12 -2.80 7.99
CA ASP A 207 20.29 -1.99 8.36
C ASP A 207 20.82 -1.21 7.15
N HIS A 208 20.91 -1.87 6.00
CA HIS A 208 21.39 -1.26 4.76
C HIS A 208 20.47 -0.13 4.30
N ILE A 209 19.17 -0.38 4.20
CA ILE A 209 18.20 0.62 3.72
C ILE A 209 18.08 1.80 4.69
N VAL A 210 18.10 1.55 6.00
CA VAL A 210 18.07 2.62 7.01
C VAL A 210 19.31 3.52 6.91
N GLU A 211 20.49 2.94 6.70
CA GLU A 211 21.72 3.71 6.52
C GLU A 211 21.71 4.49 5.20
N VAL A 212 21.22 3.89 4.10
CA VAL A 212 21.03 4.58 2.81
C VAL A 212 20.10 5.78 2.98
N LEU A 213 18.96 5.63 3.67
CA LEU A 213 18.04 6.73 3.95
C LEU A 213 18.73 7.85 4.75
N ARG A 214 19.41 7.49 5.84
CA ARG A 214 20.09 8.47 6.71
C ARG A 214 21.17 9.23 5.97
N GLN A 215 21.94 8.56 5.11
CA GLN A 215 22.94 9.19 4.26
C GLN A 215 22.32 10.11 3.20
N ALA A 216 21.20 9.70 2.60
CA ALA A 216 20.49 10.53 1.62
C ALA A 216 19.98 11.84 2.23
N LEU A 217 19.40 11.78 3.44
CA LEU A 217 18.95 12.96 4.19
C LEU A 217 20.11 13.92 4.48
N ARG A 218 21.22 13.39 5.03
CA ARG A 218 22.44 14.17 5.34
C ARG A 218 23.09 14.79 4.11
N ALA A 219 23.19 14.04 3.01
CA ALA A 219 23.74 14.53 1.74
C ALA A 219 22.94 15.70 1.17
N LYS A 220 21.67 15.85 1.57
CA LYS A 220 20.79 16.96 1.16
C LYS A 220 20.68 18.08 2.20
N GLY A 221 21.48 18.01 3.26
CA GLY A 221 21.49 18.97 4.37
C GLY A 221 20.17 19.00 5.15
N LEU A 222 19.41 17.89 5.11
CA LEU A 222 18.18 17.74 5.86
C LEU A 222 18.53 17.14 7.21
N GLU A 223 18.80 18.00 8.18
CA GLU A 223 19.18 17.60 9.54
C GLU A 223 17.95 17.13 10.35
N PRO A 224 18.14 16.24 11.33
CA PRO A 224 17.08 15.84 12.26
C PRO A 224 16.54 17.05 13.05
N PRO A 225 15.32 16.97 13.58
CA PRO A 225 14.53 15.75 13.80
C PRO A 225 13.60 15.38 12.62
N TYR A 226 13.21 14.10 12.53
CA TYR A 226 12.41 13.58 11.41
C TYR A 226 11.04 13.08 11.86
N LEU A 227 9.98 13.47 11.14
CA LEU A 227 8.68 12.82 11.22
C LEU A 227 8.58 11.79 10.09
N PHE A 228 8.68 10.51 10.43
CA PHE A 228 8.64 9.43 9.45
C PHE A 228 7.20 8.99 9.14
N VAL A 229 6.91 8.76 7.87
CA VAL A 229 5.64 8.23 7.36
C VAL A 229 5.95 7.01 6.49
N GLY A 230 5.62 5.81 6.96
CA GLY A 230 6.01 4.56 6.31
C GLY A 230 4.80 3.72 5.95
N HIS A 231 4.69 3.31 4.69
CA HIS A 231 3.61 2.43 4.21
C HIS A 231 4.05 0.97 4.18
N SER A 232 3.19 0.04 4.64
CA SER A 232 3.38 -1.39 4.45
C SER A 232 4.78 -1.85 4.93
N TRP A 233 5.64 -2.34 4.03
CA TRP A 233 7.02 -2.72 4.36
C TRP A 233 7.91 -1.53 4.77
N GLY A 234 7.66 -0.34 4.22
CA GLY A 234 8.27 0.92 4.63
C GLY A 234 8.15 1.21 6.13
N ALA A 235 7.07 0.73 6.76
CA ALA A 235 6.87 0.83 8.20
C ALA A 235 7.94 0.10 9.02
N ALA A 236 8.44 -1.05 8.54
CA ALA A 236 9.50 -1.79 9.21
C ALA A 236 10.83 -1.02 9.17
N TYR A 237 11.16 -0.39 8.03
CA TYR A 237 12.35 0.45 7.91
C TYR A 237 12.31 1.63 8.89
N ILE A 238 11.21 2.41 8.94
CA ILE A 238 11.13 3.55 9.86
C ILE A 238 11.06 3.11 11.34
N ARG A 239 10.45 1.94 11.62
CA ARG A 239 10.42 1.37 12.98
C ARG A 239 11.82 1.03 13.45
N CYS A 240 12.64 0.45 12.59
CA CYS A 240 14.02 0.10 12.88
C CYS A 240 14.94 1.32 12.89
N TYR A 241 14.71 2.33 12.04
CA TYR A 241 15.37 3.63 12.14
C TYR A 241 15.24 4.20 13.55
N ALA A 242 14.01 4.25 14.09
CA ALA A 242 13.76 4.73 15.44
C ALA A 242 14.43 3.88 16.53
N SER A 243 14.66 2.59 16.29
CA SER A 243 15.44 1.73 17.20
C SER A 243 16.94 2.04 17.16
N PHE A 244 17.47 2.46 16.02
CA PHE A 244 18.90 2.73 15.85
C PHE A 244 19.27 4.17 16.20
N TYR A 245 18.39 5.13 15.92
CA TYR A 245 18.62 6.56 16.06
C TYR A 245 17.42 7.26 16.72
N PRO A 246 17.03 6.89 17.95
CA PRO A 246 15.83 7.42 18.61
C PRO A 246 15.85 8.94 18.78
N ASP A 247 17.03 9.54 18.98
CA ASP A 247 17.20 10.99 19.18
C ASP A 247 16.98 11.81 17.89
N GLU A 248 16.98 11.16 16.73
CA GLU A 248 16.72 11.81 15.44
C GLU A 248 15.21 11.84 15.08
N VAL A 249 14.34 11.25 15.92
CA VAL A 249 12.92 11.04 15.61
C VAL A 249 12.04 12.10 16.27
N ALA A 250 11.27 12.84 15.46
CA ALA A 250 10.18 13.71 15.90
C ALA A 250 8.82 12.99 16.01
N GLY A 251 8.63 11.90 15.27
CA GLY A 251 7.41 11.11 15.30
C GLY A 251 7.40 9.99 14.26
N LEU A 252 6.44 9.07 14.38
CA LEU A 252 6.29 7.90 13.51
C LEU A 252 4.82 7.75 13.10
N ILE A 253 4.55 7.64 11.81
CA ILE A 253 3.23 7.36 11.26
C ILE A 253 3.32 6.09 10.42
N PHE A 254 2.71 5.02 10.92
CA PHE A 254 2.64 3.72 10.25
C PHE A 254 1.34 3.62 9.45
N VAL A 255 1.46 3.55 8.13
CA VAL A 255 0.32 3.48 7.20
C VAL A 255 0.17 2.04 6.72
N ASP A 256 -0.90 1.39 7.14
CA ASP A 256 -1.23 -0.02 6.94
C ASP A 256 0.01 -0.94 6.98
N PRO A 257 0.74 -0.94 8.10
CA PRO A 257 2.09 -1.49 8.14
C PRO A 257 2.10 -3.01 7.98
N HIS A 258 3.19 -3.52 7.41
CA HIS A 258 3.54 -4.93 7.61
C HIS A 258 3.65 -5.19 9.11
N ASP A 259 3.05 -6.28 9.59
CA ASP A 259 3.00 -6.57 11.02
C ASP A 259 4.37 -7.01 11.57
N PHE A 260 5.19 -6.03 11.91
CA PHE A 260 6.56 -6.16 12.40
C PHE A 260 6.64 -6.57 13.88
N VAL A 261 5.51 -6.63 14.60
CA VAL A 261 5.43 -7.15 15.98
C VAL A 261 4.99 -8.62 16.03
N LYS A 262 4.69 -9.22 14.88
CA LYS A 262 4.27 -10.62 14.77
C LYS A 262 5.36 -11.56 15.26
N LYS A 263 5.01 -12.36 16.28
CA LYS A 263 5.87 -13.42 16.80
C LYS A 263 5.80 -14.70 15.93
N PRO A 264 6.79 -15.61 16.02
CA PRO A 264 6.72 -16.91 15.34
C PRO A 264 5.42 -17.64 15.68
N GLY A 265 4.75 -18.20 14.67
CA GLY A 265 3.45 -18.85 14.82
C GLY A 265 2.26 -17.89 14.98
N GLY A 266 2.49 -16.57 15.07
CA GLY A 266 1.42 -15.57 15.15
C GLY A 266 0.56 -15.51 13.88
N GLY A 267 1.14 -15.81 12.72
CA GLY A 267 0.42 -15.84 11.44
C GLY A 267 -0.71 -16.86 11.37
N SER A 268 -0.63 -17.96 12.14
CA SER A 268 -1.68 -18.99 12.18
C SER A 268 -2.79 -18.69 13.19
N LEU A 269 -2.66 -17.66 14.04
CA LEU A 269 -3.67 -17.33 15.05
C LEU A 269 -5.05 -17.02 14.45
N PRO A 270 -5.19 -16.17 13.41
CA PRO A 270 -6.50 -15.87 12.84
C PRO A 270 -7.20 -17.13 12.28
N TYR A 271 -6.43 -18.06 11.70
CA TYR A 271 -6.94 -19.32 11.16
C TYR A 271 -7.42 -20.28 12.26
N ARG A 272 -6.70 -20.34 13.39
CA ARG A 272 -7.16 -21.10 14.57
C ARG A 272 -8.44 -20.50 15.13
N GLU A 273 -8.55 -19.17 15.20
CA GLU A 273 -9.73 -18.49 15.73
C GLU A 273 -11.00 -18.70 14.90
N ILE A 274 -10.88 -18.84 13.57
CA ILE A 274 -12.03 -19.21 12.73
C ILE A 274 -12.33 -20.73 12.73
N GLY A 275 -11.53 -21.54 13.42
CA GLY A 275 -11.81 -22.96 13.67
C GLY A 275 -11.07 -23.96 12.78
N LEU A 276 -10.02 -23.56 12.04
CA LEU A 276 -9.22 -24.54 11.29
C LEU A 276 -8.39 -25.43 12.21
N THR A 277 -8.29 -26.69 11.85
CA THR A 277 -7.36 -27.65 12.47
C THR A 277 -5.92 -27.34 12.10
N GLN A 278 -4.96 -27.79 12.91
CA GLN A 278 -3.53 -27.59 12.63
C GLN A 278 -3.12 -28.16 11.26
N SER A 279 -3.63 -29.34 10.87
CA SER A 279 -3.35 -29.95 9.57
C SER A 279 -3.84 -29.11 8.39
N GLN A 280 -5.02 -28.49 8.51
CA GLN A 280 -5.55 -27.56 7.50
C GLN A 280 -4.67 -26.31 7.38
N ILE A 281 -4.25 -25.75 8.52
CA ILE A 281 -3.36 -24.58 8.57
C ILE A 281 -2.01 -24.92 7.93
N ASP A 282 -1.40 -26.04 8.30
CA ASP A 282 -0.10 -26.47 7.77
C ASP A 282 -0.17 -26.66 6.24
N SER A 283 -1.26 -27.25 5.75
CA SER A 283 -1.50 -27.43 4.31
C SER A 283 -1.65 -26.09 3.57
N LEU A 284 -2.40 -25.14 4.14
CA LEU A 284 -2.54 -23.79 3.57
C LEU A 284 -1.21 -23.04 3.52
N PHE A 285 -0.46 -23.05 4.62
CA PHE A 285 0.80 -22.33 4.72
C PHE A 285 1.87 -22.95 3.80
N ALA A 286 1.90 -24.27 3.66
CA ALA A 286 2.74 -24.94 2.67
C ALA A 286 2.40 -24.50 1.23
N SER A 287 1.11 -24.34 0.91
CA SER A 287 0.69 -23.79 -0.39
C SER A 287 1.13 -22.34 -0.57
N TYR A 288 0.99 -21.49 0.45
CA TYR A 288 1.43 -20.09 0.39
C TYR A 288 2.95 -19.97 0.24
N ASP A 289 3.71 -20.77 0.98
CA ASP A 289 5.17 -20.81 0.87
C ASP A 289 5.59 -21.24 -0.54
N LYS A 290 4.95 -22.28 -1.09
CA LYS A 290 5.20 -22.72 -2.47
C LYS A 290 4.89 -21.63 -3.49
N SER A 291 3.70 -21.01 -3.43
CA SER A 291 3.34 -19.91 -4.35
C SER A 291 4.30 -18.73 -4.25
N ALA A 292 4.73 -18.40 -3.04
CA ALA A 292 5.68 -17.31 -2.84
C ALA A 292 7.09 -17.68 -3.31
N ASP A 293 7.51 -18.94 -3.21
CA ASP A 293 8.78 -19.44 -3.78
C ASP A 293 8.76 -19.42 -5.30
N GLU A 294 7.66 -19.87 -5.92
CA GLU A 294 7.44 -19.80 -7.37
C GLU A 294 7.49 -18.34 -7.85
N TYR A 295 6.80 -17.42 -7.17
CA TYR A 295 6.87 -16.00 -7.47
C TYR A 295 8.30 -15.45 -7.35
N MET A 296 9.02 -15.76 -6.27
CA MET A 296 10.40 -15.29 -6.10
C MET A 296 11.38 -15.87 -7.11
N ALA A 297 11.07 -17.00 -7.76
CA ALA A 297 11.91 -17.58 -8.79
C ALA A 297 11.84 -16.83 -10.13
N GLN A 298 10.72 -16.16 -10.39
CA GLN A 298 10.42 -15.54 -11.70
C GLN A 298 10.07 -14.05 -11.64
N GLY A 299 9.81 -13.52 -10.45
CA GLY A 299 9.37 -12.15 -10.24
C GLY A 299 10.46 -11.12 -10.49
N PRO A 300 10.11 -9.84 -10.67
CA PRO A 300 11.08 -8.77 -10.87
C PRO A 300 12.08 -8.68 -9.71
N ALA A 301 13.36 -8.59 -10.03
CA ALA A 301 14.44 -8.66 -9.04
C ALA A 301 14.25 -7.66 -7.88
N PHE A 302 13.81 -6.43 -8.16
CA PHE A 302 13.60 -5.41 -7.12
C PHE A 302 12.55 -5.80 -6.07
N VAL A 303 11.47 -6.48 -6.47
CA VAL A 303 10.44 -6.98 -5.53
C VAL A 303 10.95 -8.21 -4.80
N VAL A 304 11.61 -9.12 -5.53
CA VAL A 304 12.11 -10.39 -4.99
C VAL A 304 13.15 -10.15 -3.90
N GLU A 305 14.08 -9.22 -4.10
CA GLU A 305 15.09 -8.90 -3.09
C GLU A 305 14.47 -8.32 -1.81
N GLU A 306 13.44 -7.48 -1.92
CA GLU A 306 12.70 -7.00 -0.74
C GLU A 306 11.87 -8.12 -0.08
N MET A 307 11.31 -9.06 -0.84
CA MET A 307 10.62 -10.24 -0.29
C MET A 307 11.57 -11.15 0.49
N LYS A 308 12.78 -11.37 -0.02
CA LYS A 308 13.83 -12.12 0.69
C LYS A 308 14.22 -11.42 1.99
N ALA A 309 14.46 -10.11 1.95
CA ALA A 309 14.78 -9.31 3.13
C ALA A 309 13.63 -9.34 4.16
N GLN A 310 12.39 -9.21 3.70
CA GLN A 310 11.22 -9.32 4.57
C GLN A 310 11.10 -10.70 5.21
N ARG A 311 11.23 -11.80 4.44
CA ARG A 311 11.19 -13.16 4.99
C ARG A 311 12.29 -13.39 6.02
N ALA A 312 13.49 -12.86 5.80
CA ALA A 312 14.57 -12.91 6.78
C ALA A 312 14.20 -12.12 8.05
N PHE A 313 13.66 -10.91 7.88
CA PHE A 313 13.24 -10.07 9.00
C PHE A 313 12.08 -10.69 9.80
N SER A 314 11.08 -11.30 9.17
CA SER A 314 9.95 -11.91 9.90
C SER A 314 10.38 -13.04 10.84
N LYS A 315 11.58 -13.62 10.67
CA LYS A 315 12.13 -14.65 11.57
C LYS A 315 12.70 -14.10 12.87
N THR A 316 13.22 -12.87 12.88
CA THR A 316 14.02 -12.34 14.01
C THR A 316 13.75 -10.87 14.35
N GLY A 317 13.13 -10.11 13.47
CA GLY A 317 12.90 -8.67 13.56
C GLY A 317 12.06 -8.25 14.77
N TYR A 318 11.12 -9.10 15.20
CA TYR A 318 10.37 -8.86 16.43
C TYR A 318 11.28 -8.80 17.67
N ASN A 319 12.41 -9.53 17.70
CA ASN A 319 13.37 -9.44 18.81
C ASN A 319 14.12 -8.10 18.80
N LEU A 320 14.48 -7.61 17.60
CA LEU A 320 15.13 -6.32 17.44
C LEU A 320 14.22 -5.19 17.95
N ILE A 321 12.95 -5.25 17.55
CA ILE A 321 11.93 -4.26 17.91
C ILE A 321 11.55 -4.35 19.40
N ALA A 322 11.50 -5.55 19.97
CA ALA A 322 11.19 -5.73 21.39
C ALA A 322 12.30 -5.23 22.32
N ARG A 323 13.56 -5.30 21.89
CA ARG A 323 14.71 -4.81 22.68
C ARG A 323 14.79 -3.29 22.74
N ASN A 324 14.38 -2.62 21.67
CA ASN A 324 14.44 -1.17 21.53
C ASN A 324 13.02 -0.62 21.41
N PRO A 325 12.35 -0.24 22.51
CA PRO A 325 10.97 0.23 22.49
C PRO A 325 10.83 1.52 21.66
N LEU A 326 9.59 1.86 21.31
CA LEU A 326 9.32 3.13 20.63
C LEU A 326 9.73 4.31 21.53
N PRO A 327 10.34 5.37 20.99
CA PRO A 327 10.58 6.59 21.74
C PRO A 327 9.24 7.27 22.10
N ASP A 328 9.20 8.02 23.20
CA ASP A 328 8.02 8.79 23.60
C ASP A 328 7.88 10.07 22.77
N VAL A 329 7.47 9.86 21.53
CA VAL A 329 7.15 10.87 20.50
C VAL A 329 5.75 10.57 19.96
N PRO A 330 5.13 11.44 19.16
CA PRO A 330 3.89 11.11 18.47
C PRO A 330 4.06 9.86 17.62
N VAL A 331 3.28 8.82 17.93
CA VAL A 331 3.26 7.57 17.17
C VAL A 331 1.84 7.23 16.77
N HIS A 332 1.59 7.19 15.46
CA HIS A 332 0.28 6.91 14.90
C HIS A 332 0.29 5.61 14.09
N PHE A 333 -0.75 4.80 14.24
CA PHE A 333 -1.08 3.70 13.34
C PHE A 333 -2.33 4.04 12.54
N ILE A 334 -2.29 3.88 11.22
CA ILE A 334 -3.43 4.01 10.32
C ILE A 334 -3.65 2.63 9.69
N MET A 335 -4.75 1.97 9.99
CA MET A 335 -5.07 0.63 9.47
C MET A 335 -6.12 0.71 8.36
N ALA A 336 -5.88 0.01 7.24
CA ALA A 336 -6.87 -0.21 6.21
C ALA A 336 -7.91 -1.25 6.69
N GLY A 337 -9.19 -0.86 6.64
CA GLY A 337 -10.31 -1.68 7.11
C GLY A 337 -11.24 -2.18 6.01
N GLY A 338 -11.02 -1.74 4.77
CA GLY A 338 -11.80 -2.14 3.60
C GLY A 338 -11.53 -3.60 3.25
N TYR A 339 -12.59 -4.41 3.23
CA TYR A 339 -12.50 -5.78 2.75
C TYR A 339 -12.37 -5.78 1.22
N PRO A 340 -11.38 -6.46 0.63
CA PRO A 340 -11.17 -6.45 -0.81
C PRO A 340 -12.36 -7.09 -1.55
N ALA A 341 -12.91 -6.38 -2.55
CA ALA A 341 -13.96 -6.90 -3.41
C ALA A 341 -13.43 -8.08 -4.26
N GLY A 342 -14.21 -9.15 -4.39
CA GLY A 342 -13.86 -10.30 -5.25
C GLY A 342 -12.99 -11.39 -4.61
N ALA A 343 -12.75 -11.34 -3.29
CA ALA A 343 -12.24 -12.51 -2.57
C ALA A 343 -13.28 -13.64 -2.69
N SER A 344 -12.93 -14.71 -3.42
CA SER A 344 -13.89 -15.69 -3.93
C SER A 344 -14.72 -16.37 -2.84
N GLU A 345 -16.03 -16.47 -3.05
CA GLU A 345 -16.95 -17.23 -2.20
C GLU A 345 -17.04 -18.73 -2.56
N ASN A 346 -16.39 -19.17 -3.65
CA ASN A 346 -16.53 -20.56 -4.12
C ASN A 346 -15.47 -21.49 -3.52
N GLU A 347 -15.92 -22.60 -2.94
CA GLU A 347 -15.14 -23.72 -2.39
C GLU A 347 -14.03 -23.32 -1.39
N ALA A 348 -14.18 -22.19 -0.71
CA ALA A 348 -13.23 -21.78 0.30
C ALA A 348 -13.33 -22.69 1.54
N LEU A 349 -12.18 -23.23 1.97
CA LEU A 349 -12.03 -24.00 3.22
C LEU A 349 -12.55 -23.25 4.46
N TYR A 350 -12.68 -21.93 4.36
CA TYR A 350 -13.14 -21.04 5.42
C TYR A 350 -13.70 -19.71 4.87
N ASP A 351 -14.41 -18.97 5.72
CA ASP A 351 -14.92 -17.64 5.43
C ASP A 351 -13.79 -16.59 5.42
N HIS A 352 -13.48 -16.07 4.22
CA HIS A 352 -12.41 -15.10 4.01
C HIS A 352 -12.68 -13.74 4.65
N GLU A 353 -13.93 -13.27 4.70
CA GLU A 353 -14.25 -12.01 5.37
C GLU A 353 -14.08 -12.18 6.87
N LYS A 354 -14.60 -13.27 7.43
CA LYS A 354 -14.39 -13.58 8.84
C LYS A 354 -12.91 -13.67 9.20
N LEU A 355 -12.08 -14.35 8.39
CA LEU A 355 -10.63 -14.40 8.58
C LEU A 355 -10.03 -12.99 8.57
N PHE A 356 -10.38 -12.17 7.58
CA PHE A 356 -9.89 -10.80 7.45
C PHE A 356 -10.23 -9.95 8.68
N ARG A 357 -11.50 -9.99 9.13
CA ARG A 357 -11.95 -9.23 10.31
C ARG A 357 -11.22 -9.70 11.58
N ILE A 358 -11.05 -11.01 11.76
CA ILE A 358 -10.32 -11.55 12.91
C ILE A 358 -8.84 -11.15 12.87
N ASN A 359 -8.19 -11.28 11.71
CA ASN A 359 -6.80 -10.88 11.56
C ASN A 359 -6.60 -9.39 11.87
N ASN A 360 -7.48 -8.51 11.36
CA ASN A 360 -7.42 -7.08 11.65
C ASN A 360 -7.62 -6.79 13.14
N ASN A 361 -8.54 -7.49 13.81
CA ASN A 361 -8.73 -7.34 15.26
C ASN A 361 -7.49 -7.74 16.06
N ILE A 362 -6.80 -8.83 15.66
CA ILE A 362 -5.55 -9.28 16.30
C ILE A 362 -4.44 -8.24 16.12
N MET A 363 -4.25 -7.76 14.88
CA MET A 363 -3.25 -6.72 14.57
C MET A 363 -3.55 -5.42 15.32
N MET A 364 -4.82 -4.97 15.32
CA MET A 364 -5.26 -3.76 16.02
C MET A 364 -4.93 -3.81 17.51
N LYS A 365 -5.26 -4.93 18.19
CA LYS A 365 -4.91 -5.11 19.61
C LYS A 365 -3.40 -5.04 19.84
N SER A 366 -2.61 -5.65 18.95
CA SER A 366 -1.14 -5.66 19.06
C SER A 366 -0.54 -4.27 18.90
N TRP A 367 -1.04 -3.48 17.94
CA TRP A 367 -0.54 -2.12 17.68
C TRP A 367 -1.04 -1.12 18.72
N ILE A 368 -2.27 -1.24 19.22
CA ILE A 368 -2.76 -0.44 20.35
C ILE A 368 -1.90 -0.68 21.59
N ALA A 369 -1.60 -1.94 21.93
CA ALA A 369 -0.75 -2.26 23.07
C ALA A 369 0.68 -1.69 22.93
N LEU A 370 1.16 -1.47 21.70
CA LEU A 370 2.48 -0.88 21.44
C LEU A 370 2.51 0.63 21.68
N ILE A 371 1.39 1.34 21.45
CA ILE A 371 1.29 2.79 21.60
C ILE A 371 0.64 3.24 22.91
N ASP A 372 -0.04 2.34 23.63
CA ASP A 372 -0.67 2.60 24.92
C ASP A 372 0.27 3.23 25.97
N PRO A 373 1.56 2.85 26.05
CA PRO A 373 2.49 3.49 26.99
C PRO A 373 2.96 4.89 26.58
N LEU A 374 2.66 5.34 25.35
CA LEU A 374 3.19 6.58 24.80
C LEU A 374 2.24 7.75 25.07
N SER A 375 2.82 8.91 25.39
CA SER A 375 2.08 10.15 25.69
C SER A 375 1.20 10.61 24.51
N TYR A 376 1.64 10.32 23.28
CA TYR A 376 1.01 10.76 22.04
C TYR A 376 0.75 9.60 21.06
N GLY A 377 0.43 8.42 21.59
CA GLY A 377 -0.01 7.26 20.81
C GLY A 377 -1.42 7.44 20.22
N LYS A 378 -1.60 7.20 18.92
CA LYS A 378 -2.94 7.21 18.27
C LYS A 378 -3.15 6.06 17.28
N PHE A 379 -4.38 5.58 17.19
CA PHE A 379 -4.79 4.57 16.23
C PHE A 379 -5.97 5.09 15.39
N PHE A 380 -5.89 4.91 14.08
CA PHE A 380 -6.91 5.30 13.10
C PHE A 380 -7.33 4.07 12.29
N TYR A 381 -8.63 3.88 12.09
CA TYR A 381 -9.18 2.77 11.32
C TYR A 381 -9.96 3.30 10.10
N CYS A 382 -9.48 2.97 8.90
CA CYS A 382 -10.04 3.43 7.64
C CYS A 382 -10.95 2.34 7.04
N SER A 383 -12.21 2.28 7.46
CA SER A 383 -13.14 1.17 7.15
C SER A 383 -13.42 0.93 5.66
N HIS A 384 -13.14 1.92 4.80
CA HIS A 384 -13.40 1.86 3.35
C HIS A 384 -12.12 1.85 2.50
N SER A 385 -10.94 2.02 3.11
CA SER A 385 -9.67 2.02 2.39
C SER A 385 -9.11 0.61 2.30
N GLY A 386 -8.55 0.26 1.15
CA GLY A 386 -7.70 -0.91 0.98
C GLY A 386 -6.26 -0.61 1.41
N HIS A 387 -5.36 -1.54 1.07
CA HIS A 387 -3.95 -1.48 1.48
C HIS A 387 -3.24 -0.18 1.06
N MET A 388 -3.67 0.45 -0.05
CA MET A 388 -3.09 1.69 -0.57
C MET A 388 -3.82 2.92 -0.01
N VAL A 389 -3.82 3.07 1.33
CA VAL A 389 -4.51 4.16 2.04
C VAL A 389 -4.10 5.53 1.49
N GLN A 390 -2.85 5.73 1.10
CA GLN A 390 -2.34 6.96 0.50
C GLN A 390 -3.00 7.35 -0.82
N GLN A 391 -3.71 6.42 -1.47
CA GLN A 391 -4.51 6.68 -2.65
C GLN A 391 -6.02 6.70 -2.34
N ASP A 392 -6.46 5.80 -1.47
CA ASP A 392 -7.87 5.64 -1.14
C ASP A 392 -8.39 6.76 -0.23
N ASP A 393 -7.55 7.20 0.71
CA ASP A 393 -7.83 8.25 1.71
C ASP A 393 -6.51 8.99 2.05
N PRO A 394 -6.00 9.88 1.18
CA PRO A 394 -4.80 10.66 1.48
C PRO A 394 -5.02 11.66 2.64
N ASP A 395 -6.26 12.09 2.87
CA ASP A 395 -6.61 13.12 3.84
C ASP A 395 -6.38 12.65 5.28
N ILE A 396 -6.65 11.39 5.60
CA ILE A 396 -6.36 10.84 6.94
C ILE A 396 -4.85 10.86 7.24
N ILE A 397 -4.00 10.63 6.24
CA ILE A 397 -2.54 10.67 6.40
C ILE A 397 -2.08 12.12 6.61
N ILE A 398 -2.61 13.06 5.81
CA ILE A 398 -2.33 14.50 5.96
C ILE A 398 -2.75 14.99 7.35
N ALA A 399 -3.94 14.61 7.82
CA ALA A 399 -4.44 14.97 9.14
C ALA A 399 -3.56 14.39 10.25
N SER A 400 -3.15 13.12 10.12
CA SER A 400 -2.23 12.44 11.03
C SER A 400 -0.87 13.14 11.12
N ILE A 401 -0.31 13.57 9.98
CA ILE A 401 0.94 14.35 9.91
C ILE A 401 0.78 15.69 10.65
N LYS A 402 -0.27 16.46 10.35
CA LYS A 402 -0.53 17.76 10.99
C LYS A 402 -0.69 17.61 12.51
N LEU A 403 -1.36 16.54 12.95
CA LEU A 403 -1.55 16.22 14.37
C LEU A 403 -0.22 15.85 15.05
N ALA A 404 0.58 14.97 14.45
CA ALA A 404 1.89 14.56 14.98
C ALA A 404 2.84 15.77 15.12
N LEU A 405 2.88 16.65 14.12
CA LEU A 405 3.68 17.88 14.18
C LEU A 405 3.22 18.82 15.30
N SER A 406 1.90 18.92 15.52
CA SER A 406 1.34 19.70 16.61
C SER A 406 1.74 19.12 17.97
N ASP A 407 1.65 17.81 18.14
CA ASP A 407 2.00 17.13 19.39
C ASP A 407 3.51 17.21 19.67
N TYR A 408 4.37 17.06 18.64
CA TYR A 408 5.81 17.26 18.77
C TYR A 408 6.17 18.68 19.26
N ARG A 409 5.49 19.72 18.75
CA ARG A 409 5.69 21.10 19.22
C ARG A 409 5.35 21.29 20.69
N LYS A 410 4.42 20.51 21.26
CA LYS A 410 4.11 20.55 22.69
C LYS A 410 5.25 19.94 23.50
N ILE A 411 5.73 18.76 23.09
CA ILE A 411 6.87 18.08 23.72
C ILE A 411 8.10 18.98 23.78
N VAL A 412 8.45 19.65 22.67
CA VAL A 412 9.61 20.54 22.62
C VAL A 412 9.45 21.76 23.53
N LYS A 413 8.23 22.28 23.70
CA LYS A 413 7.95 23.40 24.63
C LYS A 413 7.99 23.00 26.10
N GLU A 414 7.66 21.75 26.40
CA GLU A 414 7.60 21.21 27.77
C GLU A 414 8.97 20.73 28.27
N LYS A 415 9.94 20.48 27.38
CA LYS A 415 11.33 20.20 27.77
C LYS A 415 11.94 21.46 28.41
N PRO A 416 12.42 21.40 29.67
CA PRO A 416 13.09 22.53 30.30
C PRO A 416 14.30 22.94 29.46
N SER A 417 14.46 24.23 29.19
CA SER A 417 15.64 24.78 28.53
C SER A 417 16.87 24.59 29.44
N GLY A 418 17.60 23.49 29.24
CA GLY A 418 18.89 23.22 29.87
C GLY A 418 18.88 22.06 30.87
N GLN A 419 19.32 20.90 30.40
CA GLN A 419 20.20 19.98 31.14
C GLN A 419 21.28 19.48 30.19
#